data_AF-A0A1G6URB4-F1
#
_entry.id   AF-A0A1G6URB4-F1
#
_cell.length_a   1.000
_cell.length_b   1.000
_cell.length_c   1.000
_cell.angle_alpha   90.00
_cell.angle_beta   90.00
_cell.angle_gamma   90.00
#
_symmetry.space_group_name_H-M   'P 1'
#
loop_
_entity.id
_entity.type
_entity.pdbx_description
1 polymer ?
#
loop_
_entity_poly.entity_id
_entity_poly.type
_entity_poly.pdbx_seq_one_letter_code
_entity_poly.pdbx_strand_id
1 'polypeptide(L)'
;MGNLIKKVENLNTKEDFIAFLELLIQDLRNNPNEWENKSLESYLEAAASWTEDMDGYYQNNNLPIPQNVNWKVFANILVAAKMYE
;
A
#
# COMPACT_ATOMS: atom_id res chain seq x y z
N MET A 1 11.07 7.03 4.62
CA MET A 1 9.74 7.62 4.32
C MET A 1 9.64 8.47 3.04
N GLY A 2 10.43 9.55 2.85
CA GLY A 2 10.21 10.50 1.72
C GLY A 2 10.29 9.91 0.29
N ASN A 3 11.05 8.84 0.09
CA ASN A 3 11.13 8.14 -1.20
C ASN A 3 9.85 7.32 -1.51
N LEU A 4 9.24 6.70 -0.49
CA LEU A 4 8.01 5.92 -0.64
C LEU A 4 6.84 6.80 -1.05
N ILE A 5 6.65 7.94 -0.37
CA ILE A 5 5.57 8.90 -0.67
C ILE A 5 5.69 9.41 -2.10
N LYS A 6 6.90 9.83 -2.52
CA LYS A 6 7.15 10.28 -3.89
C LYS A 6 6.86 9.19 -4.92
N LYS A 7 7.12 7.92 -4.61
CA LYS A 7 6.84 6.81 -5.53
C LYS A 7 5.34 6.56 -5.67
N VAL A 8 4.56 6.70 -4.59
CA VAL A 8 3.09 6.64 -4.62
C VAL A 8 2.51 7.75 -5.51
N GLU A 9 2.99 8.99 -5.37
CA GLU A 9 2.52 10.14 -6.18
C GLU A 9 2.72 9.96 -7.69
N ASN A 10 3.77 9.23 -8.09
CA ASN A 10 4.13 9.04 -9.49
C ASN A 10 3.70 7.66 -10.06
N LEU A 11 2.93 6.88 -9.31
CA LEU A 11 2.53 5.54 -9.70
C LEU A 11 1.43 5.57 -10.77
N ASN A 12 1.76 5.16 -12.00
CA ASN A 12 0.82 5.18 -13.13
C ASN A 12 0.73 3.84 -13.88
N THR A 13 1.73 2.97 -13.72
CA THR A 13 1.88 1.73 -14.47
C THR A 13 2.01 0.51 -13.57
N LYS A 14 1.89 -0.69 -14.15
CA LYS A 14 2.18 -1.95 -13.44
C LYS A 14 3.63 -2.00 -12.98
N GLU A 15 4.55 -1.51 -13.82
CA GLU A 15 5.97 -1.43 -13.55
C GLU A 15 6.26 -0.48 -12.37
N ASP A 16 5.54 0.65 -12.28
CA ASP A 16 5.64 1.54 -11.12
C ASP A 16 5.17 0.86 -9.83
N PHE A 17 4.08 0.08 -9.90
CA PHE A 17 3.58 -0.67 -8.75
C PHE A 17 4.58 -1.76 -8.30
N ILE A 18 5.18 -2.50 -9.23
CA ILE A 18 6.24 -3.47 -8.91
C ILE A 18 7.44 -2.76 -8.25
N ALA A 19 7.92 -1.67 -8.84
CA ALA A 19 9.02 -0.90 -8.28
C ALA A 19 8.68 -0.33 -6.89
N PHE A 20 7.43 0.06 -6.65
CA PHE A 20 6.97 0.48 -5.33
C PHE A 20 7.03 -0.67 -4.32
N LEU A 21 6.56 -1.88 -4.68
CA LEU A 21 6.63 -3.06 -3.80
C LEU A 21 8.07 -3.43 -3.46
N GLU A 22 8.98 -3.41 -4.45
CA GLU A 22 10.40 -3.67 -4.22
C GLU A 22 11.02 -2.66 -3.25
N LEU A 23 10.70 -1.38 -3.41
CA LEU A 23 11.15 -0.32 -2.50
C LEU A 23 10.58 -0.50 -1.09
N LEU A 24 9.30 -0.89 -0.98
CA LEU A 24 8.64 -1.13 0.29
C LEU A 24 9.26 -2.32 1.05
N ILE A 25 9.58 -3.40 0.33
CA ILE A 25 10.29 -4.57 0.88
C ILE A 25 11.70 -4.17 1.34
N GLN A 26 12.42 -3.37 0.55
CA GLN A 26 13.74 -2.87 0.93
C GLN A 26 13.68 -1.98 2.18
N ASP A 27 12.68 -1.11 2.28
CA ASP A 27 12.48 -0.26 3.45
C ASP A 27 12.21 -1.09 4.71
N LEU A 28 11.34 -2.10 4.63
CA LEU A 28 11.09 -3.02 5.75
C LEU A 28 12.37 -3.76 6.18
N ARG A 29 13.17 -4.24 5.22
CA ARG A 29 14.42 -4.97 5.51
C ARG A 29 15.49 -4.09 6.16
N ASN A 30 15.62 -2.86 5.69
CA ASN A 30 16.66 -1.94 6.14
C ASN A 30 16.27 -1.19 7.42
N ASN A 31 14.98 -0.92 7.60
CA ASN A 31 14.43 -0.10 8.68
C ASN A 31 13.33 -0.83 9.48
N PRO A 32 13.50 -2.10 9.90
CA PRO A 32 12.42 -2.90 10.52
C PRO A 32 11.92 -2.32 11.85
N ASN A 33 12.70 -1.45 12.49
CA ASN A 33 12.32 -0.78 13.74
C ASN A 33 11.47 0.47 13.53
N GLU A 34 11.45 1.04 12.32
CA GLU A 34 10.59 2.17 11.97
C GLU A 34 9.16 1.72 11.62
N TRP A 35 8.98 0.42 11.34
CA TRP A 35 7.68 -0.16 11.03
C TRP A 35 6.90 -0.50 12.30
N GLU A 36 5.68 0.03 12.41
CA GLU A 36 4.75 -0.29 13.50
C GLU A 36 4.21 -1.73 13.34
N ASN A 37 3.79 -2.08 12.11
CA ASN A 37 3.18 -3.36 11.79
C ASN A 37 4.21 -4.32 11.18
N LYS A 38 4.88 -5.10 12.05
CA LYS A 38 6.04 -5.93 11.67
C LYS A 38 5.69 -7.37 11.23
N SER A 39 4.49 -7.85 11.53
CA SER A 39 4.03 -9.16 11.04
C SER A 39 3.12 -8.98 9.83
N LEU A 40 3.02 -10.01 8.97
CA LEU A 40 2.10 -9.98 7.84
C LEU A 40 0.64 -9.78 8.32
N GLU A 41 0.27 -10.41 9.44
CA GLU A 41 -1.06 -10.28 10.04
C GLU A 41 -1.35 -8.83 10.44
N SER A 42 -0.49 -8.20 11.26
CA SER A 42 -0.72 -6.82 11.70
C SER A 42 -0.66 -5.82 10.55
N TYR A 43 0.16 -6.10 9.53
CA TYR A 43 0.23 -5.26 8.34
C TYR A 43 -1.07 -5.32 7.51
N LEU A 44 -1.66 -6.50 7.37
CA LEU A 44 -2.96 -6.67 6.69
C LEU A 44 -4.12 -6.07 7.50
N GLU A 45 -4.11 -6.19 8.83
CA GLU A 45 -5.07 -5.53 9.71
C GLU A 45 -5.00 -4.00 9.58
N ALA A 46 -3.79 -3.44 9.59
CA ALA A 46 -3.58 -2.00 9.42
C ALA A 46 -4.03 -1.52 8.03
N ALA A 47 -3.76 -2.31 6.97
CA ALA A 47 -4.24 -1.99 5.63
C ALA A 47 -5.77 -2.01 5.54
N ALA A 48 -6.44 -2.95 6.21
CA ALA A 48 -7.90 -3.00 6.29
C ALA A 48 -8.47 -1.79 7.04
N SER A 49 -7.92 -1.48 8.22
CA SER A 49 -8.35 -0.32 9.03
C SER A 49 -8.14 1.00 8.28
N TRP A 50 -7.00 1.19 7.60
CA TRP A 50 -6.79 2.39 6.79
C TRP A 50 -7.77 2.48 5.62
N THR A 51 -8.08 1.36 4.96
CA THR A 51 -9.03 1.33 3.83
C THR A 51 -10.45 1.69 4.27
N GLU A 52 -10.85 1.32 5.48
CA GLU A 52 -12.13 1.72 6.07
C GLU A 52 -12.23 3.24 6.29
N ASP A 53 -11.12 3.87 6.71
CA ASP A 53 -11.06 5.29 7.06
C ASP A 53 -10.55 6.22 5.92
N MET A 54 -10.16 5.66 4.76
CA MET A 54 -9.39 6.41 3.76
C MET A 54 -10.11 7.64 3.22
N ASP A 55 -11.45 7.62 3.12
CA ASP A 55 -12.24 8.76 2.66
C ASP A 55 -12.01 10.00 3.53
N GLY A 56 -11.90 9.80 4.85
CA GLY A 56 -11.57 10.86 5.80
C GLY A 56 -10.16 11.41 5.57
N TYR A 57 -9.18 10.55 5.25
CA TYR A 57 -7.84 11.00 4.88
C TYR A 57 -7.86 11.90 3.64
N TYR A 58 -8.55 11.50 2.56
CA TYR A 58 -8.65 12.31 1.35
C TYR A 58 -9.35 13.65 1.61
N GLN A 59 -10.49 13.63 2.32
CA GLN A 59 -11.24 14.84 2.68
C GLN A 59 -10.40 15.82 3.50
N ASN A 60 -9.74 15.33 4.56
CA ASN A 60 -8.95 16.16 5.47
C ASN A 60 -7.73 16.81 4.80
N ASN A 61 -7.23 16.21 3.71
CA ASN A 61 -6.11 16.74 2.93
C ASN A 61 -6.55 17.53 1.68
N ASN A 62 -7.85 17.81 1.51
CA ASN A 62 -8.41 18.43 0.30
C ASN A 62 -8.04 17.70 -1.00
N LEU A 63 -7.95 16.38 -0.94
CA LEU A 63 -7.67 15.50 -2.07
C LEU A 63 -8.97 14.90 -2.61
N PRO A 64 -9.08 14.63 -3.93
CA PRO A 64 -10.24 13.95 -4.48
C PRO A 64 -10.30 12.50 -3.96
N ILE A 65 -11.44 12.11 -3.39
CA ILE A 65 -11.69 10.72 -3.00
C ILE A 65 -11.68 9.84 -4.27
N PRO A 66 -10.88 8.75 -4.31
CA PRO A 66 -10.85 7.82 -5.44
C PRO A 66 -12.22 7.15 -5.68
N GLN A 67 -12.83 7.41 -6.85
CA GLN A 67 -14.15 6.85 -7.18
C GLN A 67 -14.09 5.54 -8.01
N ASN A 68 -13.02 5.33 -8.77
CA ASN A 68 -12.90 4.23 -9.74
C ASN A 68 -11.79 3.23 -9.36
N VAL A 69 -11.66 2.93 -8.08
CA VAL A 69 -10.67 1.96 -7.61
C VAL A 69 -11.09 0.55 -8.01
N ASN A 70 -10.24 -0.15 -8.75
CA ASN A 70 -10.50 -1.54 -9.12
C ASN A 70 -10.08 -2.50 -7.99
N TRP A 71 -10.89 -2.54 -6.93
CA TRP A 71 -10.65 -3.36 -5.73
C TRP A 71 -10.40 -4.84 -6.01
N LYS A 72 -11.01 -5.37 -7.08
CA LYS A 72 -10.83 -6.78 -7.48
C LYS A 72 -9.38 -7.08 -7.87
N VAL A 73 -8.66 -6.15 -8.48
CA VAL A 73 -7.24 -6.35 -8.81
C VAL A 73 -6.39 -6.45 -7.55
N PHE A 74 -6.62 -5.56 -6.56
CA PHE A 74 -5.94 -5.64 -5.26
C PHE A 74 -6.20 -6.98 -4.57
N ALA A 75 -7.46 -7.41 -4.52
CA ALA A 75 -7.83 -8.69 -3.92
C ALA A 75 -7.18 -9.88 -4.66
N ASN A 76 -7.16 -9.86 -6.01
CA ASN A 76 -6.51 -10.90 -6.80
C ASN A 76 -5.01 -11.00 -6.52
N ILE A 77 -4.31 -9.86 -6.35
CA ILE A 77 -2.88 -9.84 -6.00
C ILE A 77 -2.65 -10.51 -4.65
N LEU A 78 -3.45 -10.16 -3.63
CA LEU A 78 -3.32 -10.75 -2.28
C LEU A 78 -3.63 -12.25 -2.27
N VAL A 79 -4.67 -12.68 -2.99
CA VAL A 79 -5.02 -14.10 -3.11
C VAL A 79 -3.94 -14.88 -3.86
N ALA A 80 -3.42 -14.33 -4.96
CA ALA A 80 -2.37 -14.98 -5.72
C ALA A 80 -1.07 -15.12 -4.91
N ALA A 81 -0.66 -14.07 -4.20
CA ALA A 81 0.51 -14.09 -3.32
C ALA A 81 0.35 -15.03 -2.10
N LYS A 82 -0.89 -15.30 -1.67
CA LYS A 82 -1.14 -16.28 -0.61
C LYS A 82 -1.07 -17.72 -1.12
N MET A 83 -1.51 -17.98 -2.35
CA MET A 83 -1.78 -19.32 -2.85
C MET A 83 -0.72 -19.87 -3.82
N TYR A 84 -0.06 -19.02 -4.59
CA TYR A 84 0.71 -19.44 -5.78
C TYR A 84 2.16 -18.94 -5.81
N GLU A 85 2.40 -17.68 -5.46
CA GLU A 85 3.74 -17.05 -5.46
C GLU A 85 4.43 -17.22 -4.09
#